data_AF-A0A8J4PX14-F1
#
_entry.id   AF-A0A8J4PX14-F1
#
_cell.length_a   1.000
_cell.length_b   1.000
_cell.length_c   1.000
_cell.angle_alpha   90.00
_cell.angle_beta   90.00
_cell.angle_gamma   90.00
#
_symmetry.space_group_name_H-M   'P 1'
#
loop_
_entity.id
_entity.type
_entity.pdbx_description
1 polymer ?
#
loop_
_entity_poly.entity_id
_entity_poly.type
_entity_poly.pdbx_seq_one_letter_code
_entity_poly.pdbx_strand_id
1 'polypeptide(L)'
;MSTTTTTTAADNGNQMIGNILSKTPFGQDQQLQQQQQQKITTAEQLATTCQIQFDTIYQCETKYGNNSPVCSSFLTAYKNCLSSELCPHDFKWKSIYCFDQLNNKSTQSDDCIAFSNSLDQCVKLSLQKIWNTPEQH
;
A
#
# COMPACT_ATOMS: atom_id res chain seq x y z
N MET A 1 78.80 32.15 7.67
CA MET A 1 78.60 33.54 7.24
C MET A 1 77.12 33.72 6.97
N SER A 2 76.46 34.55 7.79
CA SER A 2 75.15 35.16 7.54
C SER A 2 75.20 35.96 6.22
N THR A 3 74.15 36.16 5.43
CA THR A 3 72.99 37.03 5.71
C THR A 3 71.98 36.95 4.54
N THR A 4 70.66 36.70 4.75
CA THR A 4 69.55 37.72 4.85
C THR A 4 68.94 37.91 3.43
N THR A 5 67.63 37.93 3.09
CA THR A 5 66.37 38.23 3.81
C THR A 5 65.18 38.19 2.83
N THR A 6 63.96 37.83 3.30
CA THR A 6 62.59 38.37 2.97
C THR A 6 62.09 38.45 1.50
N THR A 7 60.81 38.42 1.11
CA THR A 7 59.45 38.43 1.71
C THR A 7 58.42 38.24 0.55
N THR A 8 57.45 37.33 0.74
CA THR A 8 55.99 37.43 0.49
C THR A 8 55.36 37.76 -0.89
N ALA A 9 54.62 36.74 -1.40
CA ALA A 9 53.22 36.70 -1.88
C ALA A 9 52.76 37.05 -3.32
N ALA A 10 51.68 36.33 -3.68
CA ALA A 10 50.79 36.30 -4.85
C ALA A 10 51.37 35.57 -6.08
N ASP A 11 50.69 34.61 -6.73
CA ASP A 11 49.28 34.62 -7.11
C ASP A 11 48.79 33.20 -7.48
N ASN A 12 47.58 32.87 -7.01
CA ASN A 12 46.54 31.98 -7.53
C ASN A 12 46.86 30.67 -8.29
N GLY A 13 46.17 29.59 -7.86
CA GLY A 13 45.71 28.57 -8.81
C GLY A 13 45.83 27.13 -8.34
N ASN A 14 45.29 26.83 -7.17
CA ASN A 14 45.17 25.50 -6.59
C ASN A 14 44.10 24.65 -7.33
N GLN A 15 44.25 23.33 -7.24
CA GLN A 15 43.23 22.26 -7.36
C GLN A 15 42.97 21.67 -8.76
N MET A 16 43.51 20.49 -9.05
CA MET A 16 43.08 19.14 -8.63
C MET A 16 42.08 18.50 -9.62
N ILE A 17 42.55 17.44 -10.26
CA ILE A 17 41.88 16.17 -10.60
C ILE A 17 40.34 16.22 -10.59
N GLY A 18 39.74 16.35 -11.76
CA GLY A 18 38.29 16.23 -11.97
C GLY A 18 37.98 15.09 -12.94
N ASN A 19 37.79 13.89 -12.41
CA ASN A 19 37.25 12.74 -13.12
C ASN A 19 35.76 13.02 -13.39
N ILE A 20 35.41 13.49 -14.59
CA ILE A 20 34.01 13.72 -14.99
C ILE A 20 33.40 12.37 -15.38
N LEU A 21 33.04 11.57 -14.37
CA LEU A 21 32.06 10.51 -14.51
C LEU A 21 30.69 11.19 -14.43
N SER A 22 30.06 11.40 -15.59
CA SER A 22 28.70 11.89 -15.72
C SER A 22 27.74 11.02 -14.91
N LYS A 23 27.31 11.50 -13.74
CA LYS A 23 26.20 10.91 -12.97
C LYS A 23 24.90 11.19 -13.73
N THR A 24 24.50 10.26 -14.57
CA THR A 24 23.12 10.15 -15.03
C THR A 24 22.17 9.89 -13.85
N PRO A 25 20.98 10.49 -13.79
CA PRO A 25 19.97 10.21 -12.78
C PRO A 25 19.21 8.91 -13.13
N PHE A 26 19.90 7.76 -13.14
CA PHE A 26 19.30 6.46 -13.52
C PHE A 26 18.59 5.73 -12.35
N GLY A 27 18.63 6.28 -11.13
CA GLY A 27 18.12 5.60 -9.93
C GLY A 27 16.65 5.88 -9.58
N GLN A 28 16.11 7.05 -9.95
CA GLN A 28 14.73 7.43 -9.59
C GLN A 28 13.68 6.80 -10.52
N ASP A 29 13.94 6.74 -11.83
CA ASP A 29 13.03 6.10 -12.79
C ASP A 29 12.90 4.58 -12.57
N GLN A 30 13.98 3.88 -12.19
CA GLN A 30 13.91 2.46 -11.88
C GLN A 30 13.08 2.15 -10.62
N GLN A 31 13.14 2.99 -9.60
CA GLN A 31 12.33 2.81 -8.39
C GLN A 31 10.85 3.11 -8.64
N LEU A 32 10.54 4.13 -9.45
CA LEU A 32 9.16 4.43 -9.84
C LEU A 32 8.55 3.32 -10.70
N GLN A 33 9.31 2.79 -11.66
CA GLN A 33 8.86 1.66 -12.49
C GLN A 33 8.67 0.38 -11.66
N GLN A 34 9.60 0.04 -10.75
CA GLN A 34 9.43 -1.13 -9.87
C GLN A 34 8.22 -0.97 -8.93
N GLN A 35 8.00 0.24 -8.41
CA GLN A 35 6.87 0.52 -7.53
C GLN A 35 5.53 0.47 -8.29
N GLN A 36 5.47 0.95 -9.54
CA GLN A 36 4.28 0.79 -10.39
C GLN A 36 4.05 -0.67 -10.79
N GLN A 37 5.10 -1.40 -11.15
CA GLN A 37 5.00 -2.82 -11.51
C GLN A 37 4.47 -3.67 -10.34
N GLN A 38 4.99 -3.45 -9.13
CA GLN A 38 4.50 -4.14 -7.92
C GLN A 38 3.03 -3.84 -7.61
N LYS A 39 2.57 -2.59 -7.84
CA LYS A 39 1.16 -2.23 -7.64
C LYS A 39 0.24 -2.95 -8.62
N ILE A 40 0.61 -3.01 -9.89
CA ILE A 40 -0.14 -3.71 -10.93
C ILE A 40 -0.25 -5.20 -10.59
N THR A 41 0.87 -5.85 -10.22
CA THR A 41 0.86 -7.26 -9.81
C THR A 41 -0.04 -7.49 -8.59
N THR A 42 -0.04 -6.59 -7.62
CA THR A 42 -0.86 -6.73 -6.40
C THR A 42 -2.36 -6.57 -6.70
N ALA A 43 -2.73 -5.61 -7.54
CA ALA A 43 -4.12 -5.41 -7.96
C ALA A 43 -4.64 -6.60 -8.77
N GLU A 44 -3.84 -7.11 -9.71
CA GLU A 44 -4.17 -8.26 -10.53
C GLU A 44 -4.30 -9.54 -9.72
N GLN A 45 -3.39 -9.76 -8.77
CA GLN A 45 -3.48 -10.89 -7.83
C GLN A 45 -4.75 -10.81 -6.99
N LEU A 46 -5.07 -9.64 -6.44
CA LEU A 46 -6.28 -9.46 -5.63
C LEU A 46 -7.56 -9.68 -6.45
N ALA A 47 -7.59 -9.18 -7.69
CA ALA A 47 -8.69 -9.40 -8.61
C ALA A 47 -8.87 -10.88 -8.94
N THR A 48 -7.77 -11.59 -9.20
CA THR A 48 -7.78 -13.03 -9.52
C THR A 48 -8.22 -13.87 -8.32
N THR A 49 -7.65 -13.61 -7.14
CA THR A 49 -7.96 -14.38 -5.92
C THR A 49 -9.41 -14.23 -5.50
N CYS A 50 -9.97 -13.01 -5.59
CA CYS A 50 -11.34 -12.74 -5.17
C CYS A 50 -12.36 -12.76 -6.33
N GLN A 51 -11.97 -13.23 -7.52
CA GLN A 51 -12.79 -13.18 -8.74
C GLN A 51 -14.14 -13.89 -8.57
N ILE A 52 -14.16 -15.09 -8.00
CA ILE A 52 -15.40 -15.85 -7.79
C ILE A 52 -16.41 -15.06 -6.96
N GLN A 53 -15.93 -14.39 -5.90
CA GLN A 53 -16.79 -13.61 -5.02
C GLN A 53 -17.29 -12.35 -5.74
N PHE A 54 -16.42 -11.70 -6.52
CA PHE A 54 -16.78 -10.56 -7.37
C PHE A 54 -17.84 -10.92 -8.41
N ASP A 55 -17.64 -12.01 -9.16
CA ASP A 55 -18.59 -12.46 -10.18
C ASP A 55 -19.95 -12.79 -9.56
N THR A 56 -19.95 -13.38 -8.36
CA THR A 56 -21.19 -13.74 -7.64
C THR A 56 -21.96 -12.49 -7.22
N ILE A 57 -21.31 -11.48 -6.64
CA ILE A 57 -21.99 -10.23 -6.29
C ILE A 57 -22.45 -9.49 -7.55
N TYR A 58 -21.61 -9.44 -8.59
CA TYR A 58 -21.94 -8.79 -9.85
C TYR A 58 -23.17 -9.42 -10.52
N GLN A 59 -23.25 -10.75 -10.59
CA GLN A 59 -24.41 -11.45 -11.13
C GLN A 59 -25.67 -11.19 -10.29
N CYS A 60 -25.54 -11.16 -8.96
CA CYS A 60 -26.65 -10.86 -8.07
C CYS A 60 -27.18 -9.43 -8.29
N GLU A 61 -26.29 -8.44 -8.32
CA GLU A 61 -26.68 -7.03 -8.53
C GLU A 61 -27.21 -6.77 -9.93
N THR A 62 -26.70 -7.47 -10.94
CA THR A 62 -27.25 -7.44 -12.30
C THR A 62 -28.70 -7.94 -12.32
N LYS A 63 -29.03 -8.95 -11.50
CA LYS A 63 -30.36 -9.55 -11.45
C LYS A 63 -31.36 -8.79 -10.58
N TYR A 64 -30.92 -8.31 -9.42
CA TYR A 64 -31.81 -7.75 -8.39
C TYR A 64 -31.65 -6.25 -8.15
N GLY A 65 -30.75 -5.60 -8.91
CA GLY A 65 -30.41 -4.20 -8.75
C GLY A 65 -29.21 -3.98 -7.83
N ASN A 66 -28.54 -2.84 -8.04
CA ASN A 66 -27.38 -2.42 -7.27
C ASN A 66 -27.73 -2.25 -5.78
N ASN A 67 -26.85 -2.70 -4.87
CA ASN A 67 -27.06 -2.68 -3.41
C ASN A 67 -28.34 -3.39 -2.95
N SER A 68 -28.84 -4.34 -3.73
CA SER A 68 -30.01 -5.13 -3.33
C SER A 68 -29.72 -5.88 -2.03
N PRO A 69 -30.61 -5.82 -1.01
CA PRO A 69 -30.43 -6.55 0.25
C PRO A 69 -30.25 -8.06 0.06
N VAL A 70 -30.82 -8.60 -1.02
CA VAL A 70 -30.70 -10.01 -1.43
C VAL A 70 -29.24 -10.39 -1.74
N CYS A 71 -28.41 -9.41 -2.12
CA CYS A 71 -27.01 -9.59 -2.47
C CYS A 71 -26.04 -9.29 -1.32
N SER A 72 -26.53 -8.86 -0.16
CA SER A 72 -25.72 -8.43 0.98
C SER A 72 -24.74 -9.49 1.49
N SER A 73 -25.13 -10.77 1.45
CA SER A 73 -24.26 -11.90 1.83
C SER A 73 -23.10 -12.08 0.84
N PHE A 74 -23.33 -11.92 -0.46
CA PHE A 74 -22.29 -11.99 -1.48
C PHE A 74 -21.33 -10.80 -1.39
N LEU A 75 -21.87 -9.61 -1.13
CA LEU A 75 -21.04 -8.42 -0.87
C LEU A 75 -20.15 -8.63 0.35
N THR A 76 -20.69 -9.24 1.40
CA THR A 76 -19.92 -9.57 2.61
C THR A 76 -18.83 -10.59 2.32
N ALA A 77 -19.12 -11.63 1.53
CA ALA A 77 -18.14 -12.63 1.13
C ALA A 77 -17.01 -12.01 0.29
N TYR A 78 -17.33 -11.12 -0.65
CA TYR A 78 -16.34 -10.37 -1.41
C TYR A 78 -15.46 -9.49 -0.53
N LYS A 79 -16.05 -8.70 0.37
CA LYS A 79 -15.32 -7.87 1.34
C LYS A 79 -14.40 -8.69 2.24
N ASN A 80 -14.86 -9.86 2.70
CA ASN A 80 -14.06 -10.75 3.53
C ASN A 80 -12.86 -11.30 2.75
N CYS A 81 -13.03 -11.67 1.48
CA CYS A 81 -11.91 -12.08 0.62
C CYS A 81 -10.87 -10.96 0.47
N LEU A 82 -11.30 -9.74 0.13
CA LEU A 82 -10.37 -8.60 0.02
C LEU A 82 -9.64 -8.35 1.35
N SER A 83 -10.36 -8.44 2.46
CA SER A 83 -9.81 -8.22 3.80
C SER A 83 -8.80 -9.29 4.20
N SER A 84 -9.04 -10.57 3.87
CA SER A 84 -8.13 -11.66 4.18
C SER A 84 -6.85 -11.60 3.37
N GLU A 85 -6.92 -11.12 2.13
CA GLU A 85 -5.74 -10.96 1.26
C GLU A 85 -4.93 -9.71 1.62
N LEU A 86 -5.59 -8.57 1.83
CA LEU A 86 -4.91 -7.31 2.10
C LEU A 86 -4.39 -7.20 3.54
N CYS A 87 -5.11 -7.79 4.49
CA CYS A 87 -4.92 -7.59 5.93
C CYS A 87 -5.14 -8.91 6.71
N PRO A 88 -4.38 -9.98 6.42
CA PRO A 88 -4.62 -11.32 6.98
C PRO A 88 -4.56 -11.36 8.51
N HIS A 89 -3.65 -10.59 9.11
CA HIS A 89 -3.49 -10.52 10.56
C HIS A 89 -4.73 -9.91 11.24
N ASP A 90 -5.16 -8.73 10.79
CA ASP A 90 -6.30 -8.03 11.37
C ASP A 90 -7.62 -8.76 11.09
N PHE A 91 -7.73 -9.38 9.91
CA PHE A 91 -8.87 -10.22 9.56
C PHE A 91 -8.98 -11.43 10.49
N LYS A 92 -7.86 -12.09 10.82
CA LYS A 92 -7.81 -13.20 11.78
C LYS A 92 -8.23 -12.76 13.18
N TRP A 93 -7.71 -11.64 13.68
CA TRP A 93 -8.05 -11.15 15.01
C TRP A 93 -9.51 -10.72 15.11
N LYS A 94 -10.01 -9.96 14.13
CA LYS A 94 -11.45 -9.66 14.03
C LYS A 94 -12.26 -10.95 14.08
N SER A 95 -11.88 -11.98 13.32
CA SER A 95 -12.60 -13.25 13.31
C SER A 95 -12.63 -13.88 14.71
N ILE A 96 -11.50 -13.93 15.42
CA ILE A 96 -11.43 -14.48 16.80
C ILE A 96 -12.35 -13.72 17.76
N TYR A 97 -12.25 -12.39 17.80
CA TYR A 97 -12.96 -11.56 18.79
C TYR A 97 -14.44 -11.31 18.43
N CYS A 98 -14.83 -11.51 17.18
CA CYS A 98 -16.21 -11.33 16.73
C CYS A 98 -16.98 -12.65 16.53
N PHE A 99 -16.32 -13.83 16.57
CA PHE A 99 -16.97 -15.14 16.36
C PHE A 99 -17.93 -15.51 17.50
N ASP A 100 -17.64 -15.08 18.73
CA ASP A 100 -18.40 -15.47 19.93
C ASP A 100 -19.72 -14.70 20.13
N GLN A 101 -20.05 -13.79 19.20
CA GLN A 101 -21.25 -12.93 19.25
C GLN A 101 -22.53 -13.61 18.71
N LEU A 102 -22.45 -14.86 18.25
CA LEU A 102 -23.61 -15.63 17.81
C LEU A 102 -24.41 -16.25 18.98
N ASN A 103 -23.79 -16.42 20.15
CA ASN A 103 -24.42 -17.08 21.31
C ASN A 103 -24.86 -16.14 22.43
N ASN A 104 -24.42 -14.88 22.41
CA ASN A 104 -24.89 -13.85 23.34
C ASN A 104 -25.35 -12.63 22.55
N LYS A 105 -26.65 -12.34 22.60
CA LYS A 105 -27.25 -11.06 22.15
C LYS A 105 -26.83 -9.91 23.08
N SER A 106 -25.54 -9.70 23.26
CA SER A 106 -25.02 -8.65 24.11
C SER A 106 -23.85 -8.04 23.36
N THR A 107 -24.14 -6.89 22.74
CA THR A 107 -23.19 -5.84 22.29
C THR A 107 -21.84 -6.35 21.79
N GLN A 108 -21.52 -6.09 20.51
CA GLN A 108 -20.16 -6.29 19.99
C GLN A 108 -19.14 -5.89 21.06
N SER A 109 -18.33 -6.85 21.49
CA SER A 109 -17.28 -6.60 22.47
C SER A 109 -16.45 -5.40 22.01
N ASP A 110 -16.01 -4.54 22.93
CA ASP A 110 -15.12 -3.43 22.62
C ASP A 110 -13.90 -3.91 21.81
N ASP A 111 -13.43 -5.14 22.06
CA ASP A 111 -12.39 -5.79 21.27
C ASP A 111 -12.83 -6.05 19.81
N CYS A 112 -14.03 -6.57 19.58
CA CYS A 112 -14.57 -6.80 18.23
C CYS A 112 -14.68 -5.47 17.46
N ILE A 113 -15.10 -4.39 18.12
CA ILE A 113 -15.16 -3.05 17.54
C ILE A 113 -13.75 -2.56 17.20
N ALA A 114 -12.80 -2.67 18.13
CA ALA A 114 -11.41 -2.25 17.93
C ALA A 114 -10.74 -2.98 16.76
N PHE A 115 -10.87 -4.30 16.68
CA PHE A 115 -10.30 -5.09 15.59
C PHE A 115 -11.02 -4.89 14.26
N SER A 116 -12.33 -4.61 14.27
CA SER A 116 -13.06 -4.21 13.05
C SER A 116 -12.56 -2.87 12.52
N ASN A 117 -12.36 -1.88 13.38
CA ASN A 117 -11.79 -0.59 12.99
C ASN A 117 -10.35 -0.71 12.48
N SER A 118 -9.52 -1.54 13.15
CA SER A 118 -8.16 -1.83 12.70
C SER A 118 -8.15 -2.45 11.31
N LEU A 119 -9.02 -3.43 11.06
CA LEU A 119 -9.15 -4.07 9.76
C LEU A 119 -9.56 -3.06 8.69
N ASP A 120 -10.58 -2.24 8.95
CA ASP A 120 -11.06 -1.23 8.00
C ASP A 120 -9.97 -0.22 7.65
N GLN A 121 -9.18 0.21 8.65
CA GLN A 121 -8.05 1.09 8.44
C GLN A 121 -6.95 0.42 7.61
N CYS A 122 -6.61 -0.84 7.90
CA CYS A 122 -5.63 -1.59 7.13
C CYS A 122 -6.06 -1.73 5.67
N VAL A 123 -7.31 -2.16 5.42
CA VAL A 123 -7.85 -2.34 4.07
C VAL A 123 -7.82 -1.02 3.30
N LYS A 124 -8.23 0.08 3.93
CA LYS A 124 -8.18 1.42 3.33
C LYS A 124 -6.76 1.81 2.93
N LEU A 125 -5.77 1.62 3.81
CA LEU A 125 -4.38 1.94 3.52
C LEU A 125 -3.79 1.05 2.42
N SER A 126 -4.10 -0.25 2.44
CA SER A 126 -3.64 -1.19 1.41
C SER A 126 -4.25 -0.85 0.05
N LEU A 127 -5.54 -0.56 -0.02
CA LEU A 127 -6.19 -0.09 -1.25
C LEU A 127 -5.63 1.25 -1.71
N GLN A 128 -5.38 2.21 -0.81
CA GLN A 128 -4.72 3.47 -1.18
C GLN A 128 -3.32 3.24 -1.75
N LYS A 129 -2.53 2.31 -1.23
CA LYS A 129 -1.21 1.98 -1.79
C LYS A 129 -1.31 1.39 -3.20
N ILE A 130 -2.33 0.56 -3.44
CA ILE A 130 -2.59 -0.07 -4.74
C ILE A 130 -3.08 0.98 -5.76
N TRP A 131 -4.02 1.84 -5.37
CA TRP A 131 -4.77 2.71 -6.28
C TRP A 131 -4.29 4.16 -6.35
N ASN A 132 -3.65 4.72 -5.31
CA ASN A 132 -3.10 6.07 -5.39
C ASN A 132 -1.75 6.04 -6.12
N THR A 133 -1.77 6.51 -7.36
CA THR A 133 -0.62 7.10 -8.03
C THR A 133 -0.92 8.60 -8.14
N PRO A 134 0.00 9.51 -7.77
CA PRO A 134 -0.14 10.90 -8.19
C PRO A 134 -0.13 10.92 -9.72
N GLU A 135 -1.19 11.46 -10.32
CA GLU A 135 -1.15 11.88 -11.72
C GLU A 135 0.10 12.78 -11.88
N GLN A 136 1.08 12.31 -12.65
CA GLN A 136 2.20 13.14 -13.07
C GLN A 136 1.65 14.10 -14.12
N HIS A 137 1.28 15.30 -13.69
CA HIS A 137 1.03 16.45 -14.55
C HIS A 137 2.24 17.39 -14.54
#